data_AF-A0AAW1W5N6-F1
#
_entry.id   AF-A0AAW1W5N6-F1
#
_cell.length_a   1.000
_cell.length_b   1.000
_cell.length_c   1.000
_cell.angle_alpha   90.00
_cell.angle_beta   90.00
_cell.angle_gamma   90.00
#
_symmetry.space_group_name_H-M   'P 1'
#
loop_
_entity.id
_entity.type
_entity.pdbx_description
1 polymer ?
#
loop_
_entity_poly.entity_id
_entity_poly.type
_entity_poly.pdbx_seq_one_letter_code
_entity_poly.pdbx_strand_id
1 'polypeptide(L)'
;MASANHFCYMLLQLLLFIFLVNIHPCSSFDPQTEQRVQKICRQIEDFGFCYQTFTQNIKSQSADFVLMTLIALDQTTKNATNAHNIVVRLLSTVTDQSTKNALIACENAYNVVTLSFQDASADFNRGDYDSMLKSEDIAPRAQASCEISFVTPPSPADPLKEINRQMRILVAMAMVSGHELLGY
;
A
#
# COMPACT_ATOMS: atom_id res chain seq x y z
N MET A 1 -15.50 60.17 6.47
CA MET A 1 -14.34 59.26 6.37
C MET A 1 -14.37 58.08 7.37
N ALA A 2 -15.52 57.76 8.01
CA ALA A 2 -15.63 56.63 8.96
C ALA A 2 -16.17 55.32 8.35
N SER A 3 -16.81 55.38 7.17
CA SER A 3 -17.45 54.23 6.52
C SER A 3 -16.46 53.26 5.86
N ALA A 4 -15.36 53.77 5.29
CA ALA A 4 -14.33 52.93 4.64
C ALA A 4 -13.59 52.02 5.62
N ASN A 5 -13.37 52.48 6.86
CA ASN A 5 -12.71 51.71 7.91
C ASN A 5 -13.57 50.54 8.40
N HIS A 6 -14.90 50.72 8.47
CA HIS A 6 -15.84 49.66 8.81
C HIS A 6 -15.93 48.60 7.72
N PHE A 7 -15.93 49.02 6.45
CA PHE A 7 -15.97 48.10 5.31
C PHE A 7 -14.71 47.24 5.22
N CYS A 8 -13.54 47.83 5.49
CA CYS A 8 -12.26 47.11 5.53
C CYS A 8 -12.21 46.09 6.68
N TYR A 9 -12.73 46.46 7.87
CA TYR A 9 -12.79 45.55 9.03
C TYR A 9 -13.71 44.36 8.78
N MET A 10 -14.86 44.58 8.14
CA MET A 10 -15.80 43.50 7.77
C MET A 10 -15.20 42.55 6.72
N LEU A 11 -14.47 43.07 5.73
CA LEU A 11 -13.76 42.25 4.75
C LEU A 11 -12.63 41.44 5.38
N LEU A 12 -11.88 42.03 6.33
CA LEU A 12 -10.81 41.33 7.05
C LEU A 12 -11.36 40.19 7.92
N GLN A 13 -12.49 40.41 8.60
CA GLN A 13 -13.18 39.38 9.37
C GLN A 13 -13.71 38.24 8.50
N LEU A 14 -14.26 38.56 7.32
CA LEU A 14 -14.75 37.56 6.37
C LEU A 14 -13.61 36.69 5.81
N LEU A 15 -12.46 37.30 5.49
CA LEU A 15 -11.26 36.58 5.03
C LEU A 15 -10.66 35.68 6.12
N LEU A 16 -10.62 36.13 7.37
CA LEU A 16 -10.23 35.32 8.53
C LEU A 16 -11.17 34.12 8.72
N PHE A 17 -12.48 34.33 8.57
CA PHE A 17 -13.47 33.25 8.69
C PHE A 17 -13.32 32.21 7.57
N ILE A 18 -13.07 32.65 6.33
CA ILE A 18 -12.79 31.75 5.19
C ILE A 18 -11.50 30.96 5.44
N PHE A 19 -10.44 31.57 5.98
CA PHE A 19 -9.21 30.86 6.34
C PHE A 19 -9.44 29.80 7.42
N LEU A 20 -10.24 30.09 8.45
CA LEU A 20 -10.55 29.16 9.54
C LEU A 20 -11.45 28.00 9.10
N VAL A 21 -12.40 28.24 8.19
CA VAL A 21 -13.31 27.21 7.66
C VAL A 21 -12.62 26.32 6.62
N ASN A 22 -11.56 26.80 5.95
CA ASN A 22 -10.74 26.01 5.02
C ASN A 22 -9.59 25.24 5.69
N ILE A 23 -9.44 25.34 7.01
CA ILE A 23 -8.76 24.29 7.76
C ILE A 23 -9.72 23.10 7.79
N HIS A 24 -9.79 22.39 6.65
CA HIS A 24 -10.13 20.98 6.70
C HIS A 24 -9.22 20.40 7.80
N PRO A 25 -9.75 19.70 8.81
CA PRO A 25 -8.88 18.91 9.65
C PRO A 25 -8.18 17.98 8.66
N CYS A 26 -6.91 18.28 8.37
CA CYS A 26 -5.99 17.25 7.94
C CYS A 26 -6.23 16.18 8.99
N SER A 27 -6.82 15.06 8.59
CA SER A 27 -7.08 13.94 9.48
C SER A 27 -5.71 13.40 9.89
N SER A 28 -5.03 14.16 10.73
CA SER A 28 -3.74 13.84 11.28
C SER A 28 -4.02 12.75 12.28
N PHE A 29 -3.26 11.68 12.14
CA PHE A 29 -3.20 10.66 13.16
C PHE A 29 -2.93 11.29 14.53
N ASP A 30 -3.50 10.70 15.56
CA ASP A 30 -3.07 11.02 16.92
C ASP A 30 -1.55 10.73 17.05
N PRO A 31 -0.85 11.35 18.02
CA PRO A 31 0.59 11.19 18.14
C PRO A 31 1.06 9.73 18.27
N GLN A 32 0.25 8.83 18.85
CA GLN A 32 0.60 7.42 18.98
C GLN A 32 0.53 6.71 17.64
N THR A 33 -0.54 6.94 16.90
CA THR A 33 -0.77 6.37 15.58
C THR A 33 0.27 6.87 14.58
N GLU A 34 0.61 8.16 14.64
CA GLU A 34 1.70 8.75 13.87
C GLU A 34 3.04 8.04 14.15
N GLN A 35 3.36 7.81 15.43
CA GLN A 35 4.57 7.07 15.81
C GLN A 35 4.57 5.63 15.28
N ARG A 36 3.43 4.93 15.34
CA ARG A 36 3.29 3.56 14.81
C ARG A 36 3.48 3.51 13.29
N VAL A 37 2.85 4.43 12.55
CA VAL A 37 3.03 4.55 11.10
C VAL A 37 4.49 4.83 10.76
N GLN A 38 5.12 5.77 11.46
CA GLN A 38 6.55 6.05 11.26
C GLN A 38 7.43 4.83 11.58
N LYS A 39 7.10 4.06 12.63
CA LYS A 39 7.85 2.85 13.01
C LYS A 39 7.82 1.81 11.90
N ILE A 40 6.64 1.56 11.30
CA ILE A 40 6.51 0.65 10.15
C ILE A 40 7.23 1.25 8.94
N CYS A 41 6.86 2.45 8.51
CA CYS A 41 7.31 2.99 7.21
C CYS A 41 8.81 3.29 7.13
N ARG A 42 9.52 3.44 8.25
CA ARG A 42 10.99 3.56 8.25
C ARG A 42 11.71 2.24 7.96
N GLN A 43 11.03 1.11 8.06
CA GLN A 43 11.54 -0.23 7.73
C GLN A 43 11.23 -0.63 6.28
N ILE A 44 10.51 0.23 5.55
CA ILE A 44 10.05 -0.02 4.18
C ILE A 44 10.94 0.75 3.20
N GLU A 45 11.20 0.18 2.03
CA GLU A 45 12.07 0.79 1.01
C GLU A 45 11.56 2.16 0.51
N ASP A 46 10.25 2.38 0.55
CA ASP A 46 9.59 3.63 0.15
C ASP A 46 8.68 4.13 1.28
N PHE A 47 9.24 5.03 2.08
CA PHE A 47 8.52 5.68 3.17
C PHE A 47 7.27 6.42 2.68
N GLY A 48 7.38 7.15 1.56
CA GLY A 48 6.32 7.99 1.04
C GLY A 48 5.10 7.17 0.62
N PHE A 49 5.34 6.09 -0.13
CA PHE A 49 4.29 5.15 -0.51
C PHE A 49 3.65 4.48 0.70
N CYS A 50 4.45 4.02 1.67
CA CYS A 50 3.93 3.39 2.89
C CYS A 50 3.05 4.35 3.69
N TYR A 51 3.54 5.56 3.95
CA TYR A 51 2.83 6.59 4.71
C TYR A 51 1.53 7.00 3.99
N GLN A 52 1.60 7.20 2.67
CA GLN A 52 0.44 7.52 1.86
C GLN A 52 -0.60 6.39 1.90
N THR A 53 -0.17 5.14 1.83
CA THR A 53 -1.07 3.98 1.91
C THR A 53 -1.84 3.97 3.24
N PHE A 54 -1.18 4.19 4.37
CA PHE A 54 -1.86 4.25 5.67
C PHE A 54 -2.78 5.45 5.80
N THR A 55 -2.31 6.66 5.44
CA THR A 55 -3.13 7.88 5.53
C THR A 55 -4.36 7.85 4.64
N GLN A 56 -4.30 7.17 3.49
CA GLN A 56 -5.47 7.02 2.62
C GLN A 56 -6.47 5.98 3.13
N ASN A 57 -6.04 4.95 3.87
CA ASN A 57 -6.87 3.81 4.23
C ASN A 57 -7.33 3.79 5.70
N ILE A 58 -6.58 4.39 6.62
CA ILE A 58 -7.01 4.59 8.01
C ILE A 58 -8.01 5.75 8.04
N LYS A 59 -9.25 5.46 8.46
CA LYS A 59 -10.35 6.46 8.50
C LYS A 59 -10.54 7.12 9.86
N SER A 60 -9.85 6.64 10.89
CA SER A 60 -9.87 7.14 12.25
C SER A 60 -8.61 7.96 12.57
N GLN A 61 -8.67 8.79 13.61
CA GLN A 61 -7.46 9.44 14.14
C GLN A 61 -6.55 8.45 14.88
N SER A 62 -7.13 7.37 15.41
CA SER A 62 -6.41 6.33 16.16
C SER A 62 -6.39 5.01 15.40
N ALA A 63 -5.22 4.39 15.29
CA ALA A 63 -5.03 3.05 14.77
C ALA A 63 -3.91 2.33 15.53
N ASP A 64 -4.14 1.07 15.88
CA ASP A 64 -3.15 0.17 16.44
C ASP A 64 -2.53 -0.70 15.34
N PHE A 65 -1.58 -1.56 15.73
CA PHE A 65 -0.94 -2.47 14.78
C PHE A 65 -1.91 -3.53 14.22
N VAL A 66 -3.01 -3.85 14.91
CA VAL A 66 -4.06 -4.74 14.39
C VAL A 66 -4.69 -4.12 13.14
N LEU A 67 -5.15 -2.87 13.25
CA LEU A 67 -5.76 -2.17 12.11
C LEU A 67 -4.75 -1.92 10.97
N MET A 68 -3.49 -1.58 11.30
CA MET A 68 -2.45 -1.37 10.30
C MET A 68 -2.13 -2.66 9.53
N THR A 69 -2.05 -3.80 10.23
CA THR A 69 -1.83 -5.12 9.62
C THR A 69 -2.97 -5.49 8.70
N LEU A 70 -4.22 -5.34 9.16
CA LEU A 70 -5.40 -5.58 8.33
C LEU A 70 -5.40 -4.74 7.04
N ILE A 71 -5.04 -3.46 7.15
CA ILE A 71 -4.96 -2.58 5.98
C ILE A 71 -3.87 -3.05 5.02
N ALA A 72 -2.68 -3.41 5.51
CA ALA A 72 -1.60 -3.88 4.66
C ALA A 72 -1.95 -5.21 3.95
N LEU A 73 -2.60 -6.14 4.66
CA LEU A 73 -3.15 -7.38 4.08
C LEU A 73 -4.16 -7.11 2.96
N ASP A 74 -5.13 -6.22 3.21
CA ASP A 74 -6.17 -5.85 2.26
C ASP A 74 -5.59 -5.16 1.02
N GLN A 75 -4.67 -4.20 1.20
CA GLN A 75 -4.03 -3.50 0.09
C GLN A 75 -3.16 -4.46 -0.74
N THR A 76 -2.43 -5.38 -0.10
CA THR A 76 -1.64 -6.41 -0.81
C THR A 76 -2.55 -7.31 -1.64
N THR A 77 -3.61 -7.84 -1.05
CA THR A 77 -4.58 -8.71 -1.75
C THR A 77 -5.23 -8.01 -2.94
N LYS A 78 -5.68 -6.76 -2.74
CA LYS A 78 -6.28 -5.93 -3.80
C LYS A 78 -5.29 -5.65 -4.93
N ASN A 79 -4.07 -5.26 -4.59
CA ASN A 79 -3.05 -4.96 -5.59
C ASN A 79 -2.66 -6.23 -6.36
N ALA A 80 -2.52 -7.38 -5.70
CA ALA A 80 -2.16 -8.66 -6.31
C ALA A 80 -3.24 -9.14 -7.29
N THR A 81 -4.50 -9.02 -6.89
CA THR A 81 -5.65 -9.33 -7.75
C THR A 81 -5.69 -8.41 -8.98
N ASN A 82 -5.46 -7.11 -8.79
CA ASN A 82 -5.43 -6.15 -9.89
C ASN A 82 -4.25 -6.41 -10.85
N ALA A 83 -3.08 -6.71 -10.30
CA ALA A 83 -1.89 -7.03 -11.06
C ALA A 83 -2.10 -8.30 -11.88
N HIS A 84 -2.66 -9.36 -11.28
CA HIS A 84 -3.04 -10.58 -12.00
C HIS A 84 -3.95 -10.27 -13.19
N ASN A 85 -4.99 -9.46 -12.99
CA ASN A 85 -5.92 -9.04 -14.06
C ASN A 85 -5.23 -8.20 -15.16
N ILE A 86 -4.23 -7.40 -14.81
CA ILE A 86 -3.40 -6.67 -15.80
C ILE A 86 -2.58 -7.68 -16.61
N VAL A 87 -1.92 -8.63 -15.96
CA VAL A 87 -1.11 -9.66 -16.61
C VAL A 87 -1.95 -10.49 -17.58
N VAL A 88 -3.12 -10.97 -17.17
CA VAL A 88 -4.04 -11.73 -18.04
C VAL A 88 -4.41 -10.94 -19.30
N ARG A 89 -4.66 -9.63 -19.17
CA ARG A 89 -4.94 -8.75 -20.32
C ARG A 89 -3.73 -8.53 -21.21
N LEU A 90 -2.53 -8.41 -20.65
CA LEU A 90 -1.31 -8.30 -21.44
C LEU A 90 -1.03 -9.61 -22.21
N LEU A 91 -1.24 -10.76 -21.58
CA LEU A 91 -1.07 -12.08 -22.19
C LEU A 91 -1.98 -12.32 -23.40
N SER A 92 -3.16 -11.69 -23.45
CA SER A 92 -4.07 -11.81 -24.60
C SER A 92 -3.68 -10.96 -25.81
N THR A 93 -2.74 -10.01 -25.64
CA THR A 93 -2.35 -9.05 -26.68
C THR A 93 -0.88 -9.15 -27.10
N VAL A 94 -0.02 -9.69 -26.24
CA VAL A 94 1.42 -9.82 -26.50
C VAL A 94 1.72 -10.86 -27.56
N THR A 95 2.58 -10.50 -28.52
CA THR A 95 3.05 -11.41 -29.58
C THR A 95 4.51 -11.83 -29.38
N ASP A 96 5.31 -10.97 -28.74
CA ASP A 96 6.70 -11.29 -28.42
C ASP A 96 6.80 -12.43 -27.41
N GLN A 97 7.48 -13.51 -27.80
CA GLN A 97 7.53 -14.74 -27.01
C GLN A 97 8.28 -14.54 -25.69
N SER A 98 9.31 -13.68 -25.67
CA SER A 98 10.07 -13.44 -24.44
C SER A 98 9.26 -12.70 -23.39
N THR A 99 8.53 -11.67 -23.83
CA THR A 99 7.58 -10.91 -23.00
C THR A 99 6.45 -11.83 -22.53
N LYS A 100 5.92 -12.69 -23.41
CA LYS A 100 4.89 -13.68 -23.04
C LYS A 100 5.37 -14.62 -21.93
N ASN A 101 6.59 -15.15 -22.02
CA ASN A 101 7.15 -16.03 -21.00
C ASN A 101 7.32 -15.31 -19.66
N ALA A 102 7.82 -14.07 -19.68
CA ALA A 102 7.93 -13.26 -18.47
C ALA A 102 6.57 -12.96 -17.83
N LEU A 103 5.56 -12.64 -18.63
CA LEU A 103 4.20 -12.42 -18.15
C LEU A 103 3.57 -13.69 -17.56
N ILE A 104 3.82 -14.88 -18.10
CA ILE A 104 3.36 -16.15 -17.50
C ILE A 104 4.00 -16.37 -16.12
N ALA A 105 5.29 -16.06 -15.96
CA ALA A 105 5.94 -16.13 -14.65
C ALA A 105 5.27 -15.17 -13.65
N CYS A 106 4.94 -13.95 -14.10
CA CYS A 106 4.22 -12.97 -13.30
C CYS A 106 2.80 -13.38 -12.95
N GLU A 107 2.05 -13.98 -13.88
CA GLU A 107 0.69 -14.49 -13.62
C GLU A 107 0.72 -15.49 -12.46
N ASN A 108 1.64 -16.47 -12.54
CA ASN A 108 1.84 -17.46 -11.48
C ASN A 108 2.26 -16.80 -10.16
N ALA A 109 3.18 -15.85 -10.20
CA ALA A 109 3.63 -15.12 -9.01
C ALA A 109 2.47 -14.38 -8.33
N TYR A 110 1.68 -13.61 -9.07
CA TYR A 110 0.55 -12.87 -8.51
C TYR A 110 -0.56 -13.79 -8.01
N ASN A 111 -0.78 -14.95 -8.63
CA ASN A 111 -1.68 -15.96 -8.11
C ASN A 111 -1.20 -16.51 -6.76
N VAL A 112 0.09 -16.85 -6.65
CA VAL A 112 0.69 -17.30 -5.38
C VAL A 112 0.55 -16.24 -4.29
N VAL A 113 0.89 -14.98 -4.57
CA VAL A 113 0.74 -13.87 -3.61
C VAL A 113 -0.72 -13.72 -3.20
N THR A 114 -1.66 -13.76 -4.14
CA THR A 114 -3.10 -13.62 -3.85
C THR A 114 -3.59 -14.72 -2.91
N LEU A 115 -3.28 -15.99 -3.19
CA LEU A 115 -3.69 -17.11 -2.33
C LEU A 115 -3.03 -17.02 -0.94
N SER A 116 -1.73 -16.71 -0.90
CA SER A 116 -0.97 -16.58 0.36
C SER A 116 -1.57 -15.51 1.27
N PHE A 117 -1.98 -14.37 0.69
CA PHE A 117 -2.57 -13.27 1.45
C PHE A 117 -4.06 -13.49 1.80
N GLN A 118 -4.76 -14.34 1.05
CA GLN A 118 -6.09 -14.82 1.44
C GLN A 118 -5.99 -15.75 2.66
N ASP A 119 -5.03 -16.66 2.67
CA ASP A 119 -4.74 -17.54 3.82
C ASP A 119 -4.29 -16.71 5.03
N ALA A 120 -3.36 -15.77 4.84
CA ALA A 120 -2.91 -14.85 5.90
C ALA A 120 -4.09 -14.05 6.48
N SER A 121 -4.99 -13.53 5.62
CA SER A 121 -6.21 -12.84 6.08
C SER A 121 -7.13 -13.76 6.87
N ALA A 122 -7.26 -15.03 6.49
CA ALA A 122 -8.04 -16.01 7.23
C ALA A 122 -7.42 -16.30 8.62
N ASP A 123 -6.09 -16.39 8.70
CA ASP A 123 -5.35 -16.58 9.96
C ASP A 123 -5.45 -15.36 10.87
N PHE A 124 -5.28 -14.16 10.32
CA PHE A 124 -5.47 -12.88 11.00
C PHE A 124 -6.87 -12.78 11.63
N ASN A 125 -7.91 -13.15 10.89
CA ASN A 125 -9.30 -13.10 11.38
C ASN A 125 -9.56 -14.08 12.53
N ARG A 126 -8.74 -15.13 12.69
CA ARG A 126 -8.79 -16.05 13.83
C ARG A 126 -7.90 -15.59 15.00
N GLY A 127 -7.17 -14.49 14.84
CA GLY A 127 -6.18 -14.01 15.81
C GLY A 127 -4.88 -14.81 15.82
N ASP A 128 -4.65 -15.67 14.82
CA ASP A 128 -3.45 -16.49 14.70
C ASP A 128 -2.39 -15.76 13.86
N TYR A 129 -1.76 -14.75 14.47
CA TYR A 129 -0.81 -13.87 13.78
C TYR A 129 0.52 -14.56 13.43
N ASP A 130 0.92 -15.60 14.16
CA ASP A 130 2.09 -16.41 13.81
C ASP A 130 1.83 -17.22 12.53
N SER A 131 0.66 -17.83 12.38
CA SER A 131 0.29 -18.52 11.13
C SER A 131 0.09 -17.53 9.98
N MET A 132 -0.49 -16.35 10.24
CA MET A 132 -0.59 -15.27 9.25
C MET A 132 0.76 -14.94 8.63
N LEU A 133 1.79 -14.67 9.45
CA LEU A 133 3.14 -14.35 8.94
C LEU A 133 3.74 -15.52 8.14
N LYS A 134 3.55 -16.77 8.60
CA LYS A 134 4.00 -17.96 7.85
C LYS A 134 3.32 -18.08 6.48
N SER A 135 2.05 -17.70 6.39
CA SER A 135 1.31 -17.67 5.14
C SER A 135 1.87 -16.59 4.20
N GLU A 136 2.38 -15.46 4.71
CA GLU A 136 3.00 -14.40 3.92
C GLU A 136 4.43 -14.72 3.42
N ASP A 137 5.17 -15.60 4.10
CA ASP A 137 6.62 -15.85 3.88
C ASP A 137 7.01 -16.19 2.43
N ILE A 138 6.11 -16.81 1.66
CA ILE A 138 6.39 -17.18 0.27
C ILE A 138 6.28 -16.00 -0.71
N ALA A 139 5.54 -14.96 -0.34
CA ALA A 139 5.18 -13.86 -1.22
C ALA A 139 6.38 -13.06 -1.73
N PRO A 140 7.39 -12.68 -0.92
CA PRO A 140 8.57 -11.97 -1.43
C PRO A 140 9.30 -12.74 -2.53
N ARG A 141 9.43 -14.07 -2.38
CA ARG A 141 10.10 -14.92 -3.37
C ARG A 141 9.27 -15.06 -4.64
N ALA A 142 7.96 -15.26 -4.50
CA ALA A 142 7.04 -15.29 -5.65
C ALA A 142 7.10 -13.97 -6.42
N GLN A 143 6.98 -12.84 -5.74
CA GLN A 143 7.08 -11.50 -6.32
C GLN A 143 8.41 -11.28 -7.07
N ALA A 144 9.54 -11.65 -6.46
CA ALA A 144 10.86 -11.54 -7.09
C ALA A 144 10.98 -12.37 -8.38
N SER A 145 10.30 -13.52 -8.48
CA SER A 145 10.35 -14.36 -9.68
C SER A 145 9.74 -13.67 -10.91
N CYS A 146 8.75 -12.79 -10.71
CA CYS A 146 8.19 -11.96 -11.78
C CYS A 146 9.23 -10.94 -12.27
N GLU A 147 9.83 -10.16 -11.36
CA GLU A 147 10.84 -9.14 -11.71
C GLU A 147 12.06 -9.76 -12.43
N ILE A 148 12.56 -10.90 -11.91
CA ILE A 148 13.73 -11.60 -12.48
C ILE A 148 13.49 -12.02 -13.93
N SER A 149 12.24 -12.35 -14.29
CA SER A 149 11.89 -12.78 -15.64
C SER A 149 12.02 -11.67 -16.69
N PHE A 150 12.02 -10.40 -16.28
CA PHE A 150 12.23 -9.25 -17.18
C PHE A 150 13.68 -8.77 -17.24
N VAL A 151 14.53 -9.14 -16.29
CA VAL A 151 15.96 -8.77 -16.30
C VAL A 151 16.88 -9.90 -16.76
N THR A 152 16.39 -11.15 -16.77
CA THR A 152 17.12 -12.30 -17.30
C THR A 152 17.03 -12.33 -18.84
N PRO A 153 18.13 -12.57 -19.57
CA PRO A 153 18.13 -12.62 -21.03
C PRO A 153 16.98 -13.48 -21.61
N PRO A 154 16.25 -12.98 -22.63
CA PRO A 154 16.58 -11.82 -23.47
C PRO A 154 16.15 -10.46 -22.89
N SER A 155 15.69 -10.40 -21.64
CA SER A 155 15.40 -9.17 -20.89
C SER A 155 14.43 -8.23 -21.62
N PRO A 156 13.19 -8.68 -21.92
CA PRO A 156 12.21 -7.83 -22.58
C PRO A 156 11.87 -6.59 -21.74
N ALA A 157 11.28 -5.58 -22.39
CA ALA A 157 10.75 -4.42 -21.67
C ALA A 157 9.70 -4.88 -20.63
N ASP A 158 9.79 -4.34 -19.41
CA ASP A 158 8.91 -4.69 -18.30
C ASP A 158 7.69 -3.74 -18.23
N PRO A 159 6.48 -4.16 -18.65
CA PRO A 159 5.27 -3.36 -18.50
C PRO A 159 4.73 -3.34 -17.07
N LEU A 160 5.28 -4.15 -16.16
CA LEU A 160 4.83 -4.32 -14.78
C LEU A 160 5.77 -3.66 -13.76
N LYS A 161 6.83 -2.97 -14.18
CA LYS A 161 7.87 -2.44 -13.29
C LYS A 161 7.33 -1.71 -12.06
N GLU A 162 6.40 -0.78 -12.24
CA GLU A 162 5.81 -0.03 -11.11
C GLU A 162 4.85 -0.89 -10.27
N ILE A 163 4.12 -1.81 -10.91
CA ILE A 163 3.20 -2.73 -10.21
C ILE A 163 4.02 -3.68 -9.32
N ASN A 164 5.12 -4.24 -9.85
CA ASN A 164 6.03 -5.09 -9.11
C ASN A 164 6.63 -4.35 -7.91
N ARG A 165 7.06 -3.10 -8.11
CA ARG A 165 7.58 -2.23 -7.02
C ARG A 165 6.55 -2.03 -5.92
N GLN A 166 5.33 -1.63 -6.28
CA GLN A 166 4.25 -1.42 -5.31
C GLN A 166 3.88 -2.71 -4.57
N MET A 167 3.82 -3.83 -5.29
CA MET A 167 3.55 -5.14 -4.68
C MET A 167 4.59 -5.50 -3.62
N ARG A 168 5.89 -5.34 -3.94
CA ARG A 168 6.98 -5.61 -2.99
C ARG A 168 6.85 -4.77 -1.72
N ILE A 169 6.53 -3.49 -1.88
CA ILE A 169 6.31 -2.57 -0.76
C ILE A 169 5.12 -3.01 0.10
N LEU A 170 3.99 -3.36 -0.53
CA LEU A 170 2.78 -3.79 0.18
C LEU A 170 2.99 -5.10 0.95
N VAL A 171 3.65 -6.09 0.34
CA VAL A 171 4.06 -7.33 1.01
C VAL A 171 4.94 -7.02 2.23
N ALA A 172 5.96 -6.16 2.07
CA ALA A 172 6.82 -5.76 3.18
C ALA A 172 6.05 -5.01 4.28
N MET A 173 5.09 -4.15 3.92
CA MET A 173 4.23 -3.47 4.88
C MET A 173 3.42 -4.46 5.72
N ALA A 174 2.85 -5.49 5.09
CA ALA A 174 2.07 -6.51 5.80
C ALA A 174 2.94 -7.27 6.80
N MET A 175 4.08 -7.81 6.35
CA MET A 175 5.00 -8.56 7.20
C MET A 175 5.52 -7.70 8.37
N VAL A 176 5.99 -6.47 8.10
CA VAL A 176 6.50 -5.57 9.15
C VAL A 176 5.41 -5.21 10.14
N SER A 177 4.21 -4.85 9.68
CA SER A 177 3.10 -4.53 10.59
C SER A 177 2.66 -5.73 11.43
N GLY A 178 2.69 -6.95 10.87
CA GLY A 178 2.44 -8.19 11.59
C GLY A 178 3.51 -8.51 12.63
N HIS A 179 4.79 -8.25 12.35
CA HIS A 179 5.86 -8.38 13.35
C HIS A 179 5.69 -7.37 14.49
N GLU A 180 5.35 -6.12 14.17
CA GLU A 180 5.06 -5.07 15.16
C GLU A 180 3.86 -5.40 16.04
N LEU A 181 2.85 -6.06 15.47
CA LEU A 181 1.68 -6.57 16.19
C LEU A 181 2.06 -7.64 17.23
N LEU A 182 3.01 -8.52 16.89
CA LEU A 182 3.51 -9.56 17.80
C LEU A 182 4.57 -9.06 18.80
N GLY A 183 5.07 -7.83 18.61
CA GLY A 183 6.07 -7.20 19.48
C GLY A 183 7.50 -7.68 19.21
N TYR A 184 7.79 -8.13 17.99
CA TYR A 184 9.15 -8.47 17.54
C TYR A 184 10.00 -7.24 17.20
#